data_AF-A0A349HTI0-F1
#
_entry.id   AF-A0A349HTI0-F1
#
_cell.length_a   1.000
_cell.length_b   1.000
_cell.length_c   1.000
_cell.angle_alpha   90.00
_cell.angle_beta   90.00
_cell.angle_gamma   90.00
#
_symmetry.space_group_name_H-M   'P 1'
#
loop_
_entity.id
_entity.type
_entity.pdbx_description
1 polymer ?
#
loop_
_entity_poly.entity_id
_entity_poly.type
_entity_poly.pdbx_seq_one_letter_code
_entity_poly.pdbx_strand_id
1 'polypeptide(L)'
;MSIVKWNGRNLLKSIAENEKEATKLYRMFASEARIGEKFFELLAKDEERHEKIYNALLEKYSDKLELEMEESDAEYMDLLVESNIGFDDELVEKAKKIFTKSQIFDLAERAERDAVLFVTELQRLYPDLAKDEMAIILKEEKSHLKKVLERKKESQPMFGRGM
;
A
#
# COMPACT_ATOMS: atom_id res chain seq x y z
N MET A 1 16.26 13.18 -24.62
CA MET A 1 15.42 12.14 -24.00
C MET A 1 16.16 10.84 -24.21
N SER A 2 16.78 10.37 -23.13
CA SER A 2 17.64 9.20 -23.04
C SER A 2 16.78 8.02 -22.61
N ILE A 3 16.81 6.95 -23.38
CA ILE A 3 16.12 5.70 -23.05
C ILE A 3 17.08 4.80 -22.28
N VAL A 4 16.62 4.24 -21.16
CA VAL A 4 17.37 3.32 -20.32
C VAL A 4 16.60 2.01 -20.17
N LYS A 5 17.35 0.93 -19.90
CA LYS A 5 16.76 -0.34 -19.47
C LYS A 5 16.52 -0.28 -17.97
N TRP A 6 15.27 -0.45 -17.56
CA TRP A 6 14.86 -0.45 -16.18
C TRP A 6 14.22 -1.80 -15.81
N ASN A 7 14.42 -2.21 -14.56
CA ASN A 7 13.96 -3.51 -14.08
C ASN A 7 12.93 -3.33 -12.95
N GLY A 8 11.66 -3.66 -13.23
CA GLY A 8 10.56 -3.52 -12.28
C GLY A 8 10.48 -4.59 -11.21
N ARG A 9 11.48 -5.47 -11.09
CA ARG A 9 11.53 -6.45 -10.00
C ARG A 9 11.53 -5.77 -8.63
N ASN A 10 12.27 -4.67 -8.48
CA ASN A 10 12.31 -3.94 -7.20
C ASN A 10 10.96 -3.30 -6.88
N LEU A 11 10.25 -2.79 -7.89
CA LEU A 11 8.88 -2.30 -7.73
C LEU A 11 7.95 -3.41 -7.22
N LEU A 12 7.85 -4.52 -7.95
CA LEU A 12 6.93 -5.60 -7.59
C LEU A 12 7.26 -6.22 -6.21
N LYS A 13 8.55 -6.33 -5.89
CA LYS A 13 9.01 -6.76 -4.57
C LYS A 13 8.59 -5.77 -3.47
N SER A 14 8.74 -4.47 -3.71
CA SER A 14 8.37 -3.43 -2.75
C SER A 14 6.87 -3.41 -2.48
N ILE A 15 6.05 -3.68 -3.51
CA ILE A 15 4.61 -3.83 -3.37
C ILE A 15 4.28 -5.01 -2.44
N ALA A 16 4.87 -6.18 -2.68
CA ALA A 16 4.66 -7.34 -1.81
C ALA A 16 5.11 -7.10 -0.36
N GLU A 17 6.21 -6.37 -0.17
CA GLU A 17 6.70 -5.98 1.16
C GLU A 17 5.74 -5.00 1.86
N ASN A 18 5.16 -4.05 1.12
CA ASN A 18 4.15 -3.13 1.65
C ASN A 18 2.89 -3.85 2.13
N GLU A 19 2.37 -4.81 1.36
CA GLU A 19 1.20 -5.60 1.76
C GLU A 19 1.44 -6.35 3.07
N LYS A 20 2.64 -6.91 3.20
CA LYS A 20 3.06 -7.61 4.41
C LYS A 20 3.13 -6.68 5.61
N GLU A 21 3.66 -5.47 5.43
CA GLU A 21 3.76 -4.47 6.50
C GLU A 21 2.40 -3.89 6.87
N ALA A 22 1.55 -3.59 5.90
CA ALA A 22 0.16 -3.19 6.11
C ALA A 22 -0.60 -4.27 6.89
N THR A 23 -0.42 -5.55 6.55
CA THR A 23 -0.98 -6.68 7.31
C THR A 23 -0.57 -6.64 8.78
N LYS A 24 0.73 -6.45 9.07
CA LYS A 24 1.24 -6.34 10.45
C LYS A 24 0.63 -5.14 11.17
N LEU A 25 0.60 -4.00 10.49
CA LEU A 25 0.06 -2.75 11.02
C LEU A 25 -1.42 -2.87 11.39
N TYR A 26 -2.23 -3.44 10.50
CA TYR A 26 -3.66 -3.63 10.70
C TYR A 26 -3.96 -4.67 11.78
N ARG A 27 -3.20 -5.75 11.87
CA ARG A 27 -3.32 -6.70 13.01
C ARG A 27 -3.00 -6.04 14.34
N MET A 28 -1.98 -5.18 14.38
CA MET A 28 -1.66 -4.40 15.57
C MET A 28 -2.82 -3.46 15.93
N PHE A 29 -3.36 -2.70 14.96
CA PHE A 29 -4.53 -1.84 15.20
C PHE A 29 -5.75 -2.63 15.66
N ALA A 30 -5.97 -3.83 15.12
CA ALA A 30 -7.07 -4.68 15.53
C ALA A 30 -6.93 -5.17 16.97
N SER A 31 -5.70 -5.46 17.42
CA SER A 31 -5.41 -5.87 18.80
C SER A 31 -5.67 -4.77 19.83
N GLU A 32 -5.70 -3.51 19.41
CA GLU A 32 -6.13 -2.39 20.23
C GLU A 32 -7.67 -2.33 20.29
N ALA A 33 -8.24 -3.09 21.24
CA ALA A 33 -9.67 -3.39 21.43
C ALA A 33 -10.63 -2.18 21.47
N ARG A 34 -10.14 -0.95 21.40
CA ARG A 34 -10.91 0.30 21.48
C ARG A 34 -11.22 0.92 20.12
N ILE A 35 -10.60 0.47 19.02
CA ILE A 35 -10.69 1.15 17.72
C ILE A 35 -10.83 0.14 16.58
N GLY A 36 -12.07 -0.25 16.27
CA GLY A 36 -12.38 -0.87 14.98
C GLY A 36 -11.74 -2.23 14.73
N GLU A 37 -11.58 -3.07 15.75
CA GLU A 37 -11.00 -4.43 15.66
C GLU A 37 -11.43 -5.20 14.41
N LYS A 38 -12.74 -5.40 14.22
CA LYS A 38 -13.29 -6.10 13.05
C LYS A 38 -12.97 -5.42 11.72
N PHE A 39 -12.83 -4.09 11.71
CA PHE A 39 -12.52 -3.35 10.50
C PHE A 39 -11.08 -3.59 10.06
N PHE A 40 -10.11 -3.43 10.97
CA PHE A 40 -8.71 -3.66 10.67
C PHE A 40 -8.38 -5.14 10.46
N GLU A 41 -9.07 -6.06 11.14
CA GLU A 41 -8.92 -7.50 10.90
C GLU A 41 -9.38 -7.91 9.50
N LEU A 42 -10.38 -7.23 8.93
CA LEU A 42 -10.80 -7.46 7.55
C LEU A 42 -9.77 -6.92 6.56
N LEU A 43 -9.27 -5.69 6.78
CA LEU A 43 -8.20 -5.13 5.94
C LEU A 43 -6.95 -6.02 5.95
N ALA A 44 -6.49 -6.45 7.13
CA ALA A 44 -5.32 -7.32 7.25
C ALA A 44 -5.45 -8.65 6.49
N LYS A 45 -6.67 -9.20 6.37
CA LYS A 45 -6.90 -10.42 5.58
C LYS A 45 -6.85 -10.17 4.08
N ASP A 46 -7.33 -9.01 3.66
CA ASP A 46 -7.27 -8.60 2.26
C ASP A 46 -5.80 -8.37 1.87
N GLU A 47 -5.00 -7.69 2.70
CA GLU A 47 -3.57 -7.46 2.43
C GLU A 47 -2.75 -8.75 2.44
N GLU A 48 -3.05 -9.70 3.34
CA GLU A 48 -2.36 -11.00 3.31
C GLU A 48 -2.65 -11.76 1.99
N ARG A 49 -3.84 -11.57 1.41
CA ARG A 49 -4.16 -12.12 0.09
C ARG A 49 -3.41 -11.36 -1.01
N HIS A 50 -3.34 -10.04 -0.95
CA HIS A 50 -2.58 -9.23 -1.92
C HIS A 50 -1.09 -9.59 -1.90
N GLU A 51 -0.47 -9.71 -0.72
CA GLU A 51 0.92 -10.17 -0.55
C GLU A 51 1.17 -11.48 -1.29
N LYS A 52 0.27 -12.47 -1.13
CA LYS A 52 0.38 -13.78 -1.80
C LYS A 52 0.28 -13.65 -3.32
N ILE A 53 -0.59 -12.77 -3.82
CA ILE A 53 -0.73 -12.52 -5.26
C ILE A 53 0.55 -11.90 -5.81
N TYR A 54 1.07 -10.83 -5.18
CA TYR A 54 2.29 -10.17 -5.64
C TYR A 54 3.52 -11.06 -5.58
N ASN A 55 3.66 -11.88 -4.53
CA ASN A 55 4.74 -12.87 -4.46
C ASN A 55 4.63 -13.93 -5.57
N ALA A 56 3.42 -14.41 -5.87
CA ALA A 56 3.21 -15.34 -6.98
C ALA A 56 3.52 -14.71 -8.35
N LEU A 57 3.21 -13.42 -8.53
CA LEU A 57 3.59 -12.67 -9.73
C LEU A 57 5.11 -12.51 -9.82
N LEU A 58 5.77 -12.19 -8.70
CA LEU A 58 7.22 -12.04 -8.65
C LEU A 58 7.92 -13.35 -9.03
N GLU A 59 7.45 -14.50 -8.54
CA GLU A 59 7.97 -15.82 -8.90
C GLU A 59 7.73 -16.15 -10.38
N LYS A 60 6.53 -15.85 -10.91
CA LYS A 60 6.15 -16.19 -12.28
C LYS A 60 6.81 -15.30 -13.34
N TYR A 61 7.12 -14.05 -13.00
CA TYR A 61 7.54 -13.03 -13.97
C TYR A 61 8.91 -12.41 -13.66
N SER A 62 9.69 -12.92 -12.70
CA SER A 62 10.99 -12.34 -12.27
C SER A 62 11.92 -11.96 -13.42
N ASP A 63 11.90 -12.74 -14.50
CA ASP A 63 12.81 -12.61 -15.65
C ASP A 63 12.19 -11.80 -16.81
N LYS A 64 10.98 -11.25 -16.62
CA LYS A 64 10.19 -10.56 -17.67
C LYS A 64 9.77 -9.14 -17.25
N LEU A 65 10.44 -8.58 -16.24
CA LEU A 65 10.17 -7.22 -15.72
C LEU A 65 11.20 -6.20 -16.23
N GLU A 66 11.94 -6.51 -17.30
CA GLU A 66 12.78 -5.52 -17.96
C GLU A 66 11.98 -4.78 -19.04
N LEU A 67 12.08 -3.45 -19.04
CA LEU A 67 11.48 -2.60 -20.06
C LEU A 67 12.41 -1.42 -20.40
N GLU A 68 12.16 -0.83 -21.57
CA GLU A 68 12.83 0.41 -22.00
C GLU A 68 11.92 1.59 -21.68
N MET A 69 12.45 2.60 -20.99
CA MET A 69 11.72 3.82 -20.62
C MET A 69 12.63 5.04 -20.61
N GLU A 70 12.03 6.23 -20.56
CA GLU A 70 12.77 7.48 -20.41
C GLU A 70 13.52 7.50 -19.07
N GLU A 71 14.76 7.98 -19.08
CA GLU A 71 15.63 8.05 -17.89
C GLU A 71 14.97 8.79 -16.73
N SER A 72 14.28 9.90 -16.99
CA SER A 72 13.55 10.63 -15.95
C SER A 72 12.40 9.86 -15.32
N ASP A 73 11.76 8.95 -16.09
CA ASP A 73 10.69 8.09 -15.59
C ASP A 73 11.29 6.93 -14.77
N ALA A 74 12.43 6.37 -15.19
CA ALA A 74 13.18 5.39 -14.40
C ALA A 74 13.65 5.98 -13.06
N GLU A 75 14.24 7.19 -13.06
CA GLU A 75 14.65 7.89 -11.84
C GLU A 75 13.47 8.15 -10.89
N TYR A 76 12.31 8.54 -11.45
CA TYR A 76 11.09 8.71 -10.66
C TYR A 76 10.66 7.40 -10.00
N MET A 77 10.67 6.28 -10.75
CA MET A 77 10.28 4.97 -10.23
C MET A 77 11.25 4.46 -9.17
N ASP A 78 12.56 4.68 -9.34
CA ASP A 78 13.57 4.33 -8.34
C ASP A 78 13.37 5.14 -7.06
N LEU A 79 13.17 6.45 -7.16
CA LEU A 79 12.87 7.30 -5.99
C LEU A 79 11.57 6.90 -5.31
N LEU A 80 10.54 6.53 -6.07
CA LEU A 80 9.27 6.05 -5.51
C LEU A 80 9.47 4.75 -4.70
N VAL A 81 10.27 3.82 -5.22
CA VAL A 81 10.62 2.57 -4.54
C VAL A 81 11.53 2.81 -3.33
N GLU A 82 12.52 3.70 -3.43
CA GLU A 82 13.45 3.99 -2.34
C GLU A 82 12.80 4.80 -1.20
N SER A 83 11.89 5.71 -1.54
CA SER A 83 11.13 6.50 -0.57
C SER A 83 9.98 5.74 0.07
N ASN A 84 9.77 4.50 -0.35
CA ASN A 84 8.89 3.55 0.29
C ASN A 84 9.45 3.17 1.67
N ILE A 85 9.29 4.09 2.60
CA ILE A 85 9.63 3.89 4.01
C ILE A 85 8.59 2.91 4.51
N GLY A 86 8.99 1.65 4.55
CA GLY A 86 8.24 0.63 5.25
C GLY A 86 7.91 1.07 6.66
N PHE A 87 6.81 0.58 7.22
CA PHE A 87 6.40 0.90 8.59
C PHE A 87 7.47 0.39 9.55
N ASP A 88 8.44 1.25 9.86
CA ASP A 88 9.59 0.99 10.71
C ASP A 88 9.13 0.25 11.98
N ASP A 89 9.76 -0.89 12.27
CA ASP A 89 9.47 -1.68 13.46
C ASP A 89 9.58 -0.82 14.74
N GLU A 90 10.41 0.23 14.74
CA GLU A 90 10.48 1.22 15.83
C GLU A 90 9.21 2.09 15.92
N LEU A 91 8.61 2.42 14.77
CA LEU A 91 7.35 3.17 14.66
C LEU A 91 6.17 2.30 15.09
N VAL A 92 6.19 1.01 14.77
CA VAL A 92 5.24 -0.03 15.25
C VAL A 92 5.40 -0.29 16.76
N GLU A 93 6.61 -0.32 17.30
CA GLU A 93 6.81 -0.48 18.75
C GLU A 93 6.43 0.78 19.55
N LYS A 94 6.66 1.97 19.00
CA LYS A 94 6.14 3.23 19.55
C LYS A 94 4.61 3.31 19.43
N ALA A 95 4.03 2.70 18.39
CA ALA A 95 2.58 2.66 18.15
C ALA A 95 1.79 2.02 19.28
N LYS A 96 2.29 0.90 19.83
CA LYS A 96 1.66 0.11 20.91
C LYS A 96 1.38 0.89 22.19
N LYS A 97 1.90 2.11 22.35
CA LYS A 97 1.80 2.88 23.61
C LYS A 97 1.12 4.25 23.48
N ILE A 98 0.93 4.80 22.27
CA ILE A 98 0.73 6.25 22.12
C ILE A 98 -0.37 6.66 21.14
N PHE A 99 -0.82 5.81 20.21
CA PHE A 99 -1.66 6.31 19.13
C PHE A 99 -3.10 6.65 19.53
N THR A 100 -3.47 7.89 19.23
CA THR A 100 -4.86 8.33 19.18
C THR A 100 -5.57 7.71 17.97
N LYS A 101 -6.90 7.65 18.02
CA LYS A 101 -7.73 7.19 16.91
C LYS A 101 -7.42 7.91 15.59
N SER A 102 -7.13 9.22 15.64
CA SER A 102 -6.74 9.99 14.45
C SER A 102 -5.44 9.46 13.84
N GLN A 103 -4.40 9.26 14.67
CA GLN A 103 -3.09 8.82 14.19
C GLN A 103 -3.13 7.42 13.56
N ILE A 104 -3.96 6.51 14.11
CA ILE A 104 -4.19 5.19 13.51
C ILE A 104 -4.74 5.34 12.08
N PHE A 105 -5.77 6.17 11.91
CA PHE A 105 -6.34 6.38 10.59
C PHE A 105 -5.45 7.21 9.65
N ASP A 106 -4.56 8.06 10.16
CA ASP A 106 -3.55 8.75 9.36
C ASP A 106 -2.53 7.76 8.77
N LEU A 107 -2.09 6.78 9.57
CA LEU A 107 -1.18 5.73 9.12
C LEU A 107 -1.85 4.76 8.14
N ALA A 108 -3.08 4.33 8.45
CA ALA A 108 -3.87 3.52 7.52
C ALA A 108 -4.08 4.28 6.20
N GLU A 109 -4.45 5.56 6.23
CA GLU A 109 -4.65 6.33 5.01
C GLU A 109 -3.38 6.37 4.16
N ARG A 110 -2.21 6.53 4.80
CA ARG A 110 -0.94 6.51 4.09
C ARG A 110 -0.69 5.16 3.42
N ALA A 111 -0.85 4.05 4.15
CA ALA A 111 -0.67 2.70 3.61
C ALA A 111 -1.50 2.49 2.34
N GLU A 112 -2.80 2.82 2.43
CA GLU A 112 -3.77 2.65 1.35
C GLU A 112 -3.50 3.56 0.14
N ARG A 113 -3.02 4.79 0.37
CA ARG A 113 -2.63 5.70 -0.71
C ARG A 113 -1.42 5.19 -1.46
N ASP A 114 -0.43 4.69 -0.72
CA ASP A 114 0.80 4.16 -1.30
C ASP A 114 0.47 2.89 -2.10
N ALA A 115 -0.36 1.99 -1.58
CA ALA A 115 -0.85 0.81 -2.32
C ALA A 115 -1.54 1.23 -3.64
N VAL A 116 -2.52 2.14 -3.59
CA VAL A 116 -3.19 2.65 -4.82
C VAL A 116 -2.19 3.23 -5.82
N LEU A 117 -1.21 4.01 -5.36
CA LEU A 117 -0.17 4.60 -6.21
C LEU A 117 0.65 3.50 -6.88
N PHE A 118 1.18 2.55 -6.09
CA PHE A 118 2.01 1.48 -6.62
C PHE A 118 1.29 0.56 -7.60
N VAL A 119 0.04 0.17 -7.33
CA VAL A 119 -0.74 -0.64 -8.28
C VAL A 119 -1.00 0.13 -9.57
N THR A 120 -1.26 1.44 -9.47
CA THR A 120 -1.46 2.30 -10.64
C THR A 120 -0.19 2.38 -11.49
N GLU A 121 0.97 2.59 -10.88
CA GLU A 121 2.26 2.61 -11.58
C GLU A 121 2.62 1.24 -12.17
N LEU A 122 2.35 0.15 -11.45
CA LEU A 122 2.56 -1.21 -11.95
C LEU A 122 1.72 -1.48 -13.20
N GLN A 123 0.44 -1.07 -13.21
CA GLN A 123 -0.42 -1.21 -14.39
C GLN A 123 0.00 -0.29 -15.55
N ARG A 124 0.53 0.90 -15.26
CA ARG A 124 1.05 1.81 -16.28
C ARG A 124 2.27 1.20 -17.00
N LEU A 125 3.20 0.65 -16.22
CA LEU A 125 4.44 0.07 -16.74
C LEU A 125 4.24 -1.32 -17.36
N TYR A 126 3.32 -2.11 -16.82
CA TYR A 126 3.07 -3.50 -17.23
C TYR A 126 1.57 -3.75 -17.47
N PRO A 127 0.97 -3.18 -18.53
CA PRO A 127 -0.49 -3.25 -18.75
C PRO A 127 -1.04 -4.67 -18.97
N ASP A 128 -0.19 -5.61 -19.36
CA ASP A 128 -0.56 -7.01 -19.61
C ASP A 128 -0.22 -7.95 -18.44
N LEU A 129 0.48 -7.46 -17.41
CA LEU A 129 0.85 -8.27 -16.24
C LEU A 129 -0.39 -8.52 -15.38
N ALA A 130 -0.95 -9.73 -15.47
CA ALA A 130 -2.12 -10.17 -14.68
C ALA A 130 -3.23 -9.11 -14.69
N LYS A 131 -3.56 -8.62 -15.88
CA LYS A 131 -4.37 -7.41 -16.10
C LYS A 131 -5.69 -7.41 -15.33
N ASP A 132 -6.42 -8.53 -15.37
CA ASP A 132 -7.72 -8.64 -14.71
C ASP A 132 -7.55 -8.66 -13.19
N GLU A 133 -6.56 -9.39 -12.68
CA GLU A 133 -6.21 -9.42 -11.26
C GLU A 133 -5.77 -8.04 -10.75
N MET A 134 -4.91 -7.33 -11.49
CA MET A 134 -4.46 -5.98 -11.10
C MET A 134 -5.62 -4.97 -11.08
N ALA A 135 -6.57 -5.09 -12.00
CA ALA A 135 -7.76 -4.25 -12.00
C ALA A 135 -8.68 -4.52 -10.79
N ILE A 136 -8.77 -5.78 -10.37
CA ILE A 136 -9.49 -6.18 -9.15
C ILE A 136 -8.80 -5.61 -7.92
N ILE A 137 -7.47 -5.82 -7.78
CA ILE A 137 -6.71 -5.31 -6.63
C ILE A 137 -6.81 -3.79 -6.54
N LEU A 138 -6.58 -3.06 -7.65
CA LEU A 138 -6.70 -1.60 -7.65
C LEU A 138 -8.09 -1.11 -7.17
N LYS A 139 -9.15 -1.86 -7.47
CA LYS A 139 -10.51 -1.55 -7.00
C LYS A 139 -10.67 -1.85 -5.51
N GLU A 140 -10.06 -2.92 -5.01
CA GLU A 140 -10.02 -3.32 -3.61
C GLU A 140 -9.28 -2.25 -2.79
N GLU A 141 -8.04 -1.89 -3.17
CA GLU A 141 -7.24 -0.82 -2.55
C GLU A 141 -8.00 0.51 -2.49
N LYS A 142 -8.62 0.92 -3.61
CA LYS A 142 -9.44 2.15 -3.63
C LYS A 142 -10.64 2.04 -2.70
N SER A 143 -11.22 0.85 -2.53
CA SER A 143 -12.30 0.62 -1.58
C SER A 143 -11.80 0.66 -0.14
N HIS A 144 -10.61 0.16 0.15
CA HIS A 144 -9.99 0.19 1.46
C HIS A 144 -9.65 1.63 1.86
N LEU A 145 -8.95 2.37 0.99
CA LEU A 145 -8.69 3.80 1.13
C LEU A 145 -9.98 4.58 1.42
N LYS A 146 -11.04 4.34 0.64
CA LYS A 146 -12.34 4.99 0.87
C LYS A 146 -12.86 4.72 2.29
N LYS A 147 -12.88 3.46 2.72
CA LYS A 147 -13.38 3.10 4.06
C LYS A 147 -12.52 3.75 5.16
N VAL A 148 -11.20 3.78 5.00
CA VAL A 148 -10.27 4.43 5.93
C VAL A 148 -10.57 5.93 6.02
N LEU A 149 -10.74 6.62 4.90
CA LEU A 149 -11.08 8.05 4.85
C LEU A 149 -12.43 8.35 5.53
N GLU A 150 -13.44 7.49 5.32
CA GLU A 150 -14.74 7.60 5.99
C GLU A 150 -14.59 7.49 7.52
N ARG A 151 -13.88 6.47 8.00
CA ARG A 151 -13.63 6.26 9.43
C ARG A 151 -12.77 7.36 10.05
N LYS A 152 -11.77 7.86 9.34
CA LYS A 152 -10.94 8.99 9.76
C LYS A 152 -11.82 10.22 10.00
N LYS A 153 -12.69 10.54 9.05
CA LYS A 153 -13.62 11.66 9.12
C LYS A 153 -14.62 11.55 10.28
N GLU A 154 -15.08 10.35 10.59
CA GLU A 154 -15.93 10.07 11.76
C GLU A 154 -15.17 10.13 13.10
N SER A 155 -13.85 9.93 13.06
CA SER A 155 -13.00 9.95 14.25
C SER A 155 -12.60 11.36 14.70
N GLN A 156 -12.72 12.35 13.82
CA GLN A 156 -12.43 13.74 14.12
C GLN A 156 -13.59 14.38 14.90
N PRO A 157 -13.31 15.19 15.95
CA PRO A 157 -14.36 15.95 16.63
C PRO A 157 -15.10 16.86 15.64
N MET A 158 -16.42 16.99 15.78
CA MET A 158 -17.29 17.88 14.99
C MET A 158 -17.04 19.39 15.24
N PHE A 159 -15.82 19.81 15.53
CA PHE A 159 -15.42 21.22 15.62
C PHE A 159 -14.62 21.58 14.38
N GLY A 160 -15.30 21.85 13.27
CA GLY A 160 -14.63 22.25 12.03
C GLY A 160 -15.43 22.06 10.74
N ARG A 161 -16.56 21.35 10.79
CA ARG A 161 -17.58 21.51 9.74
C ARG A 161 -18.30 22.82 9.98
N GLY A 162 -17.74 23.88 9.42
CA GLY A 162 -18.36 25.19 9.36
C GLY A 162 -19.78 25.11 8.79
N MET A 163 -20.59 26.05 9.26
CA MET A 163 -21.85 26.48 8.65
C MET A 163 -21.71 26.69 7.14
#